data_AF-A0A1V2IMK8-F1
#
_entry.id   AF-A0A1V2IMK8-F1
#
_cell.length_a   1.000
_cell.length_b   1.000
_cell.length_c   1.000
_cell.angle_alpha   90.00
_cell.angle_beta   90.00
_cell.angle_gamma   90.00
#
_symmetry.space_group_name_H-M   'P 1'
#
loop_
_entity.id
_entity.type
_entity.pdbx_description
1 polymer ?
#
loop_
_entity_poly.entity_id
_entity_poly.type
_entity_poly.pdbx_seq_one_letter_code
_entity_poly.pdbx_strand_id
1 'polypeptide(L)'
;MLYRPIRLTVRQRLAHQARRVALTAATRVLDLVAPAEVAPALPAAVPAAVEPKPTIPALFAPGELPDVEVIDAAAVAFDRAADLARIADRGKRKARRLLDRLPDGVYGRVTVERVPSAKTTPDMEQIRADYARAGLGDVPMKPVAPTLKVTVAPAAPVELVAA
;
A
#
# COMPACT_ATOMS: atom_id res chain seq x y z
N MET A 1 12.89 -23.40 21.66
CA MET A 1 11.53 -23.31 21.08
C MET A 1 11.57 -23.83 19.64
N LEU A 2 11.14 -25.06 19.40
CA LEU A 2 11.14 -25.68 18.07
C LEU A 2 9.84 -25.34 17.35
N TYR A 3 9.92 -24.54 16.28
CA TYR A 3 8.80 -24.29 15.37
C TYR A 3 8.46 -25.59 14.65
N ARG A 4 7.30 -26.17 14.97
CA ARG A 4 6.78 -27.38 14.31
C ARG A 4 5.81 -26.93 13.21
N PRO A 5 6.18 -27.03 11.92
CA PRO A 5 5.28 -26.60 10.85
C PRO A 5 4.07 -27.53 10.82
N ILE A 6 2.89 -26.99 11.15
CA ILE A 6 1.62 -27.70 11.04
C ILE A 6 1.34 -27.88 9.55
N ARG A 7 1.65 -29.07 9.02
CA ARG A 7 1.28 -29.47 7.67
C ARG A 7 -0.23 -29.75 7.66
N LEU A 8 -1.04 -28.70 7.54
CA LEU A 8 -2.47 -28.86 7.28
C LEU A 8 -2.65 -29.54 5.93
N THR A 9 -3.33 -30.68 5.92
CA THR A 9 -3.63 -31.41 4.68
C THR A 9 -4.51 -30.56 3.78
N VAL A 10 -4.44 -30.78 2.46
CA VAL A 10 -5.23 -30.01 1.47
C VAL A 10 -6.72 -30.01 1.83
N ARG A 11 -7.22 -31.12 2.40
CA ARG A 11 -8.60 -31.26 2.90
C ARG A 11 -8.95 -30.28 4.03
N GLN A 12 -8.04 -30.05 4.98
CA GLN A 12 -8.25 -29.09 6.07
C GLN A 12 -8.27 -27.64 5.55
N ARG A 13 -7.42 -27.32 4.57
CA ARG A 13 -7.44 -26.00 3.92
C ARG A 13 -8.75 -25.76 3.17
N LEU A 14 -9.21 -26.77 2.41
CA LEU A 14 -10.48 -26.70 1.69
C LEU A 14 -11.67 -26.58 2.65
N ALA A 15 -11.68 -27.33 3.76
CA ALA A 15 -12.72 -27.22 4.78
C ALA A 15 -12.76 -25.82 5.43
N HIS A 16 -11.61 -25.23 5.72
CA HIS A 16 -11.54 -23.87 6.25
C HIS A 16 -12.04 -22.82 5.24
N GLN A 17 -11.69 -22.97 3.96
CA GLN A 17 -12.18 -22.07 2.92
C GLN A 17 -13.69 -22.21 2.70
N ALA A 18 -14.19 -23.45 2.64
CA ALA A 18 -15.62 -23.73 2.51
C ALA A 18 -16.42 -23.13 3.68
N ARG A 19 -15.93 -23.26 4.92
CA ARG A 19 -16.56 -22.67 6.10
C ARG A 19 -16.60 -21.14 6.03
N ARG A 20 -15.53 -20.49 5.55
CA ARG A 20 -15.50 -19.03 5.40
C ARG A 20 -16.50 -18.56 4.35
N VAL A 21 -16.56 -19.23 3.20
CA VAL A 21 -17.49 -18.90 2.12
C VAL A 21 -18.94 -19.11 2.58
N ALA A 22 -19.23 -20.21 3.28
CA ALA A 22 -20.55 -20.49 3.83
C ALA A 22 -21.01 -19.42 4.82
N LEU A 23 -20.12 -18.94 5.72
CA LEU A 23 -20.46 -17.86 6.65
C LEU A 23 -20.77 -16.55 5.94
N THR A 24 -19.98 -16.16 4.94
CA THR A 24 -20.24 -14.94 4.15
C THR A 24 -21.49 -15.02 3.29
N ALA A 25 -21.84 -16.22 2.80
CA ALA A 25 -23.08 -16.43 2.08
C ALA A 25 -24.29 -16.34 3.03
N ALA A 26 -24.18 -16.94 4.22
CA ALA A 26 -25.23 -16.88 5.24
C ALA A 26 -25.50 -15.45 5.71
N THR A 27 -24.47 -14.64 5.95
CA THR A 27 -24.67 -13.23 6.33
C THR A 27 -25.36 -12.43 5.23
N ARG A 28 -24.99 -12.65 3.96
CA ARG A 28 -25.64 -11.97 2.83
C ARG A 28 -27.09 -12.38 2.62
N VAL A 29 -27.42 -13.65 2.85
CA VAL A 29 -28.83 -14.10 2.80
C VAL A 29 -29.61 -13.52 3.97
N LEU A 30 -29.02 -13.44 5.17
CA LEU A 30 -29.63 -12.77 6.32
C LEU A 30 -29.88 -11.28 6.05
N ASP A 31 -28.94 -10.58 5.40
CA ASP A 31 -29.11 -9.17 5.02
C ASP A 31 -30.21 -8.96 3.97
N LEU A 32 -30.48 -9.97 3.12
CA LEU A 32 -31.53 -9.92 2.10
C LEU A 32 -32.92 -10.34 2.63
N VAL A 33 -32.96 -11.19 3.66
CA VAL A 33 -34.19 -11.71 4.27
C VAL A 33 -34.60 -10.89 5.49
N ALA A 34 -33.69 -10.09 6.06
CA ALA A 34 -34.01 -9.17 7.14
C ALA A 34 -35.19 -8.27 6.70
N PRO A 35 -36.39 -8.44 7.29
CA PRO A 35 -37.47 -7.53 7.04
C PRO A 35 -37.00 -6.14 7.47
N ALA A 36 -37.43 -5.12 6.74
CA ALA A 36 -37.30 -3.72 7.15
C ALA A 36 -38.13 -3.49 8.43
N GLU A 37 -37.71 -4.07 9.55
CA GLU A 37 -38.09 -3.57 10.84
C GLU A 37 -37.47 -2.19 10.94
N VAL A 38 -38.38 -1.21 10.93
CA VAL A 38 -38.15 0.19 11.21
C VAL A 38 -37.27 0.26 12.45
N ALA A 39 -35.96 0.42 12.24
CA ALA A 39 -35.09 0.94 13.27
C ALA A 39 -35.77 2.20 13.80
N PRO A 40 -35.88 2.40 15.12
CA PRO A 40 -36.34 3.68 15.63
C PRO A 40 -35.51 4.73 14.93
N ALA A 41 -36.18 5.67 14.27
CA ALA A 41 -35.54 6.78 13.58
C ALA A 41 -34.65 7.47 14.61
N LEU A 42 -33.37 7.08 14.63
CA LEU A 42 -32.32 7.92 15.16
C LEU A 42 -32.52 9.22 14.39
N PRO A 43 -32.71 10.36 15.07
CA PRO A 43 -32.89 11.62 14.39
C PRO A 43 -31.77 11.70 13.36
N ALA A 44 -32.15 11.92 12.09
CA ALA A 44 -31.21 12.16 11.02
C ALA A 44 -30.16 13.11 11.59
N ALA A 45 -28.95 12.60 11.80
CA ALA A 45 -27.85 13.40 12.25
C ALA A 45 -27.61 14.38 11.10
N VAL A 46 -28.21 15.55 11.22
CA VAL A 46 -27.81 16.76 10.51
C VAL A 46 -26.27 16.75 10.63
N PRO A 47 -25.51 16.86 9.52
CA PRO A 47 -24.07 16.93 9.65
C PRO A 47 -23.76 18.15 10.52
N ALA A 48 -23.45 17.89 11.78
CA ALA A 48 -23.00 18.92 12.68
C ALA A 48 -21.70 19.42 12.07
N ALA A 49 -21.67 20.71 11.73
CA ALA A 49 -20.45 21.41 11.39
C ALA A 49 -19.45 21.12 12.50
N VAL A 50 -18.44 20.30 12.18
CA VAL A 50 -17.39 19.93 13.13
C VAL A 50 -16.57 21.18 13.36
N GLU A 51 -16.64 21.74 14.57
CA GLU A 51 -15.74 22.81 14.97
C GLU A 51 -14.29 22.33 14.81
N PRO A 52 -13.44 23.04 14.02
CA PRO A 52 -12.06 22.63 13.82
C PRO A 52 -11.29 22.81 15.13
N LYS A 53 -10.89 21.71 15.76
CA LYS A 53 -9.94 21.72 16.88
C LYS A 53 -8.52 21.85 16.33
N PRO A 54 -7.82 22.99 16.50
CA PRO A 54 -6.53 23.20 15.87
C PRO A 54 -5.45 22.40 16.61
N THR A 55 -5.03 21.30 16.01
CA THR A 55 -3.82 20.54 16.44
C THR A 55 -2.62 20.84 15.50
N ILE A 56 -2.86 21.58 14.41
CA ILE A 56 -1.89 21.98 13.39
C ILE A 56 -2.14 23.47 13.12
N PRO A 57 -1.12 24.32 12.84
CA PRO A 57 -1.38 25.70 12.41
C PRO A 57 -2.36 25.68 11.23
N ALA A 58 -3.48 26.38 11.40
CA ALA A 58 -4.53 26.43 10.39
C ALA A 58 -3.95 27.10 9.13
N LEU A 59 -3.83 26.32 8.05
CA LEU A 59 -3.37 26.81 6.75
C LEU A 59 -4.42 27.67 6.04
N PHE A 60 -5.68 27.59 6.47
CA PHE A 60 -6.80 28.38 5.97
C PHE A 60 -7.31 29.31 7.06
N ALA A 61 -7.59 30.56 6.69
CA ALA A 61 -8.33 31.46 7.57
C ALA A 61 -9.79 30.96 7.74
N PRO A 62 -10.48 31.27 8.85
CA PRO A 62 -11.83 30.77 9.15
C PRO A 62 -12.93 31.09 8.11
N GLY A 63 -12.70 32.06 7.22
CA GLY A 63 -13.60 32.43 6.12
C GLY A 63 -13.10 32.03 4.72
N GLU A 64 -11.96 31.35 4.64
CA GLU A 64 -11.32 30.93 3.38
C GLU A 64 -11.42 29.41 3.16
N LEU A 65 -12.23 28.74 3.98
CA LEU A 65 -12.48 27.32 3.81
C LEU A 65 -13.21 27.07 2.48
N PRO A 66 -12.74 26.12 1.65
CA PRO A 66 -13.49 25.68 0.49
C PRO A 66 -14.88 25.19 0.88
N ASP A 67 -15.80 25.22 -0.08
CA ASP A 67 -17.14 24.66 0.13
C ASP A 67 -17.07 23.17 0.49
N VAL A 68 -18.02 22.70 1.29
CA VAL A 68 -18.07 21.33 1.82
C VAL A 68 -18.06 20.32 0.68
N GLU A 69 -18.77 20.60 -0.43
CA GLU A 69 -18.80 19.74 -1.61
C GLU A 69 -17.41 19.56 -2.25
N VAL A 70 -16.58 20.61 -2.22
CA VAL A 70 -15.21 20.57 -2.75
C VAL A 70 -14.32 19.72 -1.85
N ILE A 71 -14.48 19.84 -0.53
CA ILE A 71 -13.75 19.05 0.45
C ILE A 71 -14.13 17.56 0.31
N ASP A 72 -15.42 17.26 0.17
CA ASP A 72 -15.91 15.89 0.00
C ASP A 72 -15.41 15.26 -1.30
N ALA A 73 -15.48 16.00 -2.41
CA ALA A 73 -14.94 15.54 -3.69
C ALA A 73 -13.43 15.26 -3.62
N ALA A 74 -12.68 16.14 -2.96
CA ALA A 74 -11.25 15.96 -2.74
C ALA A 74 -10.94 14.74 -1.86
N ALA A 75 -11.71 14.52 -0.79
CA ALA A 75 -11.54 13.36 0.09
C ALA A 75 -11.81 12.04 -0.65
N VAL A 76 -12.87 11.97 -1.44
CA VAL A 76 -13.19 10.79 -2.26
C VAL A 76 -12.11 10.53 -3.32
N ALA A 77 -11.60 11.58 -3.97
CA ALA A 77 -10.51 11.46 -4.92
C ALA A 77 -9.22 10.95 -4.25
N PHE A 78 -8.90 11.46 -3.07
CA PHE A 78 -7.75 11.04 -2.28
C PHE A 78 -7.82 9.56 -1.90
N ASP A 79 -8.96 9.08 -1.40
CA ASP A 79 -9.12 7.68 -1.00
C ASP A 79 -8.97 6.72 -2.18
N ARG A 80 -9.60 7.06 -3.32
CA ARG A 80 -9.44 6.30 -4.58
C ARG A 80 -7.98 6.25 -5.03
N ALA A 81 -7.27 7.38 -4.97
CA ALA A 81 -5.86 7.43 -5.32
C ALA A 81 -4.99 6.58 -4.37
N ALA A 82 -5.28 6.61 -3.07
CA ALA A 82 -4.59 5.81 -2.06
C ALA A 82 -4.76 4.31 -2.32
N ASP A 83 -5.96 3.87 -2.69
CA ASP A 83 -6.23 2.47 -3.04
C ASP A 83 -5.52 2.03 -4.31
N LEU A 84 -5.53 2.86 -5.35
CA LEU A 84 -4.75 2.62 -6.56
C LEU A 84 -3.25 2.50 -6.26
N ALA A 85 -2.72 3.37 -5.40
CA ALA A 85 -1.32 3.29 -4.96
C ALA A 85 -1.03 1.97 -4.24
N ARG A 86 -1.89 1.54 -3.31
CA ARG A 86 -1.74 0.24 -2.61
C ARG A 86 -1.78 -0.94 -3.57
N ILE A 87 -2.68 -0.92 -4.56
CA ILE A 87 -2.77 -1.93 -5.61
C ILE A 87 -1.47 -1.95 -6.43
N ALA A 88 -0.99 -0.78 -6.86
CA ALA A 88 0.24 -0.64 -7.61
C ALA A 88 1.45 -1.17 -6.83
N ASP A 89 1.56 -0.88 -5.53
CA ASP A 89 2.64 -1.36 -4.68
C ASP A 89 2.60 -2.88 -4.46
N ARG A 90 1.41 -3.46 -4.32
CA ARG A 90 1.25 -4.92 -4.33
C ARG A 90 1.69 -5.51 -5.68
N GLY A 91 1.31 -4.87 -6.79
CA GLY A 91 1.75 -5.23 -8.14
C GLY A 91 3.28 -5.21 -8.29
N LYS A 92 3.92 -4.10 -7.89
CA LYS A 92 5.38 -3.93 -7.89
C LYS A 92 6.07 -5.02 -7.08
N ARG A 93 5.60 -5.30 -5.85
CA ARG A 93 6.16 -6.39 -5.01
C ARG A 93 6.04 -7.75 -5.67
N LYS A 94 4.92 -8.04 -6.32
CA LYS A 94 4.72 -9.33 -7.02
C LYS A 94 5.64 -9.44 -8.24
N ALA A 95 5.73 -8.40 -9.05
CA ALA A 95 6.61 -8.37 -10.23
C ALA A 95 8.08 -8.52 -9.84
N ARG A 96 8.51 -7.84 -8.77
CA ARG A 96 9.88 -7.88 -8.27
C ARG A 96 10.35 -9.28 -7.86
N ARG A 97 9.45 -10.12 -7.32
CA ARG A 97 9.78 -11.52 -7.00
C ARG A 97 10.28 -12.33 -8.20
N LEU A 98 9.82 -11.99 -9.40
CA LEU A 98 10.30 -12.61 -10.64
C LEU A 98 11.56 -11.92 -11.14
N LEU A 99 11.51 -10.59 -11.28
CA LEU A 99 12.58 -9.79 -11.87
C LEU A 99 13.90 -9.88 -11.09
N ASP A 100 13.86 -9.95 -9.76
CA ASP A 100 15.07 -10.05 -8.93
C ASP A 100 15.85 -11.36 -9.16
N ARG A 101 15.20 -12.41 -9.71
CA ARG A 101 15.83 -13.72 -10.00
C ARG A 101 16.39 -13.82 -11.40
N LEU A 102 16.10 -12.86 -12.28
CA LEU A 102 16.63 -12.87 -13.63
C LEU A 102 18.09 -12.37 -13.62
N PRO A 103 18.99 -13.01 -14.37
CA PRO A 103 20.27 -12.42 -14.69
C PRO A 103 20.07 -11.19 -15.60
N ASP A 104 21.14 -10.41 -15.74
CA ASP A 104 21.13 -9.25 -16.62
C ASP A 104 21.04 -9.73 -18.07
N GLY A 105 20.20 -9.07 -18.87
CA GLY A 105 19.91 -9.49 -20.23
C GLY A 105 18.64 -8.88 -20.84
N VAL A 106 18.39 -9.21 -22.10
CA VAL A 106 17.23 -8.75 -22.87
C VAL A 106 16.19 -9.87 -22.97
N TYR A 107 14.98 -9.59 -22.51
CA TYR A 107 13.83 -10.51 -22.51
C TYR A 107 12.71 -9.93 -23.37
N GLY A 108 12.81 -10.14 -24.69
CA GLY A 108 11.88 -9.58 -25.66
C GLY A 108 11.92 -8.04 -25.62
N ARG A 109 10.89 -7.43 -25.03
CA ARG A 109 10.75 -5.97 -24.93
C ARG A 109 11.30 -5.38 -23.63
N VAL A 110 11.76 -6.23 -22.71
CA VAL A 110 12.20 -5.84 -21.38
C VAL A 110 13.70 -6.09 -21.26
N THR A 111 14.47 -5.03 -21.05
CA THR A 111 15.90 -5.14 -20.70
C THR A 111 16.05 -5.09 -19.18
N VAL A 112 16.77 -6.04 -18.61
CA VAL A 112 17.09 -6.13 -17.18
C VAL A 112 18.59 -5.86 -17.02
N GLU A 113 18.94 -4.82 -16.27
CA GLU A 113 20.33 -4.41 -16.01
C GLU A 113 20.50 -4.08 -14.53
N ARG A 114 21.58 -4.56 -13.90
CA ARG A 114 21.93 -4.20 -12.52
C ARG A 114 23.02 -3.14 -12.53
N VAL A 115 22.60 -1.89 -12.47
CA VAL A 115 23.52 -0.76 -12.33
C VAL A 115 24.06 -0.74 -10.89
N PRO A 116 25.37 -0.96 -10.66
CA PRO A 116 25.95 -0.80 -9.34
C PRO A 116 25.83 0.65 -8.90
N SER A 117 25.33 0.87 -7.68
CA SER A 117 25.22 2.21 -7.12
C SER A 117 26.61 2.73 -6.74
N ALA A 118 27.01 3.87 -7.30
CA ALA A 118 28.22 4.60 -6.89
C ALA A 118 28.09 5.25 -5.49
N LYS A 119 26.94 5.12 -4.83
CA LYS A 119 26.74 5.62 -3.46
C LYS A 119 27.41 4.68 -2.46
N THR A 120 28.45 5.18 -1.81
CA THR A 120 29.02 4.57 -0.61
C THR A 120 28.10 4.85 0.58
N THR A 121 27.65 3.80 1.26
CA THR A 121 26.92 3.93 2.52
C THR A 121 27.93 4.06 3.65
N PRO A 122 27.77 5.02 4.57
CA PRO A 122 28.61 5.10 5.77
C PRO A 122 28.57 3.76 6.53
N ASP A 123 29.73 3.27 6.95
CA ASP A 123 29.81 2.07 7.79
C ASP A 123 29.29 2.41 9.18
N MET A 124 28.04 2.02 9.43
CA MET A 124 27.37 2.30 10.69
C MET A 124 27.97 1.54 11.87
N GLU A 125 28.64 0.41 11.65
CA GLU A 125 29.30 -0.34 12.72
C GLU A 125 30.59 0.37 13.14
N GLN A 126 31.38 0.80 12.16
CA GLN A 126 32.58 1.59 12.42
C GLN A 126 32.25 2.93 13.09
N ILE A 127 31.24 3.64 12.61
CA ILE A 127 30.77 4.90 13.21
C ILE A 127 30.29 4.67 14.65
N ARG A 128 29.55 3.59 14.93
CA ARG A 128 29.15 3.24 16.30
C ARG A 128 30.35 2.93 17.19
N ALA A 129 31.33 2.20 16.69
CA ALA A 129 32.54 1.87 17.44
C ALA A 129 33.37 3.13 17.79
N ASP A 130 33.48 4.07 16.85
CA ASP A 130 34.22 5.32 17.06
C ASP A 130 33.47 6.29 18.00
N TYR A 131 32.14 6.38 17.89
CA TYR A 131 31.29 7.15 18.83
C TYR A 131 31.37 6.62 20.26
N ALA A 132 31.32 5.29 20.42
CA ALA A 132 31.48 4.63 21.70
C ALA A 132 32.88 4.87 22.29
N ARG A 133 33.93 4.77 21.47
CA ARG A 133 35.32 5.02 21.88
C ARG A 133 35.54 6.47 22.33
N ALA A 134 34.89 7.42 21.67
CA ALA A 134 35.01 8.86 21.96
C ALA A 134 34.07 9.34 23.09
N GLY A 135 33.22 8.47 23.66
CA GLY A 135 32.27 8.85 24.71
C GLY A 135 31.18 9.82 24.25
N LEU A 136 30.89 9.85 22.95
CA LEU A 136 29.98 10.82 22.31
C LEU A 136 28.49 10.44 22.42
N GLY A 137 28.18 9.27 22.99
CA GLY A 137 26.80 8.77 23.09
C GLY A 137 26.28 8.16 21.80
N ASP A 138 24.96 8.17 21.60
CA ASP A 138 24.31 7.54 20.45
C ASP A 138 24.54 8.31 19.14
N VAL A 139 24.68 7.57 18.04
CA VAL A 139 24.84 8.14 16.69
C VAL A 139 23.54 8.81 16.25
N PRO A 140 23.53 10.12 15.94
CA PRO A 140 22.32 10.83 15.53
C PRO A 140 21.84 10.37 14.16
N MET A 141 20.66 9.74 14.09
CA MET A 141 20.07 9.19 12.87
C MET A 141 19.03 10.13 12.27
N LYS A 142 18.98 10.21 10.93
CA LYS A 142 17.84 10.76 10.17
C LYS A 142 17.19 9.65 9.34
N PRO A 143 15.85 9.59 9.23
CA PRO A 143 15.19 8.59 8.40
C PRO A 143 15.45 8.87 6.91
N VAL A 144 15.88 7.86 6.16
CA VAL A 144 16.08 7.95 4.71
C VAL A 144 15.02 7.09 4.02
N ALA A 145 14.30 7.69 3.06
CA ALA A 145 13.38 6.97 2.19
C ALA A 145 14.12 6.45 0.93
N PRO A 146 14.14 5.15 0.65
CA PRO A 146 14.77 4.60 -0.56
C PRO A 146 13.87 4.72 -1.81
N THR A 147 14.46 4.99 -2.98
CA THR A 147 13.74 5.12 -4.26
C THR A 147 14.13 4.01 -5.26
N LEU A 148 13.12 3.41 -5.89
CA LEU A 148 13.25 2.40 -6.94
C LEU A 148 12.90 3.03 -8.31
N LYS A 149 13.77 2.92 -9.31
CA LYS A 149 13.53 3.39 -10.68
C LYS A 149 13.39 2.20 -11.63
N VAL A 150 12.31 2.18 -12.41
CA VAL A 150 12.02 1.14 -13.44
C VAL A 150 11.72 1.87 -14.74
N THR A 151 12.27 1.39 -15.85
CA THR A 151 12.08 1.98 -17.19
C THR A 151 11.57 0.89 -18.15
N VAL A 152 10.54 1.21 -18.93
CA VAL A 152 9.90 0.26 -19.86
C VAL A 152 9.96 0.86 -21.26
N ALA A 153 10.49 0.11 -22.23
CA ALA A 153 10.55 0.56 -23.63
C ALA A 153 9.18 0.45 -24.33
N PRO A 154 8.81 1.42 -25.19
CA PRO A 154 7.52 1.42 -25.86
C PRO A 154 7.34 0.31 -26.90
N ALA A 155 6.07 0.10 -27.29
CA ALA A 155 5.60 -0.50 -28.53
C ALA A 155 6.45 -0.19 -29.76
N ALA A 156 7.28 -1.09 -30.28
CA ALA A 156 7.52 -1.05 -31.73
C ALA A 156 6.19 -1.45 -32.40
N PRO A 157 5.63 -0.63 -33.31
CA PRO A 157 4.43 -1.01 -34.04
C PRO A 157 4.75 -2.25 -34.87
N VAL A 158 3.92 -3.28 -34.73
CA VAL A 158 3.99 -4.47 -35.57
C VAL A 158 3.41 -4.05 -36.93
N GLU A 159 4.26 -3.81 -37.91
CA GLU A 159 3.80 -3.67 -39.29
C GLU A 159 3.26 -5.04 -39.74
N LEU A 160 1.93 -5.13 -39.83
CA LEU A 160 1.24 -6.23 -40.48
C LEU A 160 1.58 -6.18 -41.97
N VAL A 161 2.59 -6.94 -42.37
CA VAL A 161 2.82 -7.26 -43.78
C VAL A 161 1.68 -8.19 -44.20
N ALA A 162 0.69 -7.64 -44.90
CA ALA A 162 -0.33 -8.41 -45.57
C ALA A 162 0.32 -9.19 -46.72
N ALA A 163 0.23 -10.52 -46.64
CA ALA A 163 0.58 -11.46 -47.71
C ALA A 163 -0.68 -11.81 -48.52
#